data_AF-A0A3P6BSM5-F1
#
_entry.id   AF-A0A3P6BSM5-F1
#
_cell.length_a   1.000
_cell.length_b   1.000
_cell.length_c   1.000
_cell.angle_alpha   90.00
_cell.angle_beta   90.00
_cell.angle_gamma   90.00
#
_symmetry.space_group_name_H-M   'P 1'
#
loop_
_entity.id
_entity.type
_entity.pdbx_description
1 polymer ?
#
loop_
_entity_poly.entity_id
_entity_poly.type
_entity_poly.pdbx_seq_one_letter_code
_entity_poly.pdbx_strand_id
1 'polypeptide(L)' 'MEPSDFSLGVKGALYPDRRGMNTRLRGQLEMNISFVLPPVLELVLTSLVENVKHKVHGSLLAR' A
#
# COMPACT_ATOMS: atom_id res chain seq x y z
N MET A 1 -3.91 -17.10 5.08
CA MET A 1 -4.79 -16.05 5.61
C MET A 1 -5.11 -15.12 4.45
N GLU A 2 -6.39 -15.02 4.10
CA GLU A 2 -6.88 -14.11 3.07
C GLU A 2 -7.42 -12.84 3.76
N PRO A 3 -7.23 -11.62 3.21
CA PRO A 3 -7.87 -10.43 3.76
C PRO A 3 -9.39 -10.62 3.81
N SER A 4 -10.04 -10.08 4.85
CA SER A 4 -11.50 -10.21 5.00
C SER A 4 -12.22 -9.56 3.82
N ASP A 5 -11.71 -8.42 3.35
CA ASP A 5 -12.12 -7.74 2.13
C ASP A 5 -10.95 -6.91 1.58
N PHE A 6 -10.98 -6.64 0.26
CA PHE A 6 -10.05 -5.71 -0.37
C PHE A 6 -10.76 -4.76 -1.35
N SER A 7 -10.17 -3.59 -1.57
CA SER A 7 -10.62 -2.62 -2.57
C SER A 7 -9.43 -2.13 -3.39
N LEU A 8 -9.62 -2.06 -4.72
CA LEU A 8 -8.68 -1.47 -5.66
C LEU A 8 -9.37 -0.32 -6.40
N GLY A 9 -8.96 0.90 -6.07
CA GLY A 9 -9.35 2.11 -6.78
C GLY A 9 -8.34 2.44 -7.86
N VAL A 10 -8.83 2.80 -9.04
CA VAL A 10 -7.98 3.20 -10.17
C VAL A 10 -8.48 4.53 -10.71
N LYS A 11 -7.62 5.55 -10.75
CA LYS A 11 -7.94 6.89 -11.22
C LYS A 11 -6.84 7.39 -12.15
N GLY A 12 -7.21 8.15 -13.18
CA GLY A 12 -6.21 8.68 -14.10
C GLY A 12 -6.81 9.07 -15.44
N ALA A 13 -5.94 9.57 -16.31
CA ALA A 13 -6.29 9.90 -17.68
C ALA A 13 -5.35 9.14 -18.61
N LEU A 14 -5.93 8.37 -19.54
CA LEU A 14 -5.21 7.65 -20.57
C LEU A 14 -5.61 8.19 -21.95
N TYR A 15 -4.64 8.31 -22.83
CA TYR A 15 -4.82 8.72 -24.21
C TYR A 15 -4.01 7.82 -25.15
N PRO A 16 -4.51 7.57 -26.36
CA PRO A 16 -3.76 6.82 -27.37
C PRO A 16 -2.57 7.66 -27.88
N ASP A 17 -1.37 7.10 -27.81
CA ASP A 17 -0.18 7.55 -28.54
C ASP A 17 0.02 6.65 -29.76
N ARG A 18 -0.16 7.22 -30.94
CA ARG A 18 -0.01 6.52 -32.22
C ARG A 18 1.25 7.03 -32.91
N ARG A 19 2.28 6.19 -33.02
CA ARG A 19 3.49 6.48 -33.79
C ARG A 19 3.64 5.42 -34.89
N GLY A 20 3.13 5.72 -36.08
CA GLY A 20 3.11 4.78 -37.20
C GLY A 20 2.24 3.55 -36.92
N MET A 21 2.74 2.35 -37.24
CA MET A 21 2.06 1.08 -36.95
C MET A 21 2.01 0.69 -35.47
N ASN A 22 2.70 1.43 -34.59
CA ASN A 22 2.72 1.14 -33.16
C ASN A 22 1.76 2.06 -32.41
N THR A 23 0.73 1.47 -31.80
CA THR A 23 -0.21 2.15 -30.91
C THR A 23 0.05 1.74 -29.47
N ARG A 24 0.16 2.72 -28.57
CA ARG A 24 0.27 2.50 -27.11
C ARG A 24 -0.66 3.46 -26.37
N LEU A 25 -1.03 3.15 -25.14
CA LEU A 25 -1.70 4.11 -24.25
C LEU A 25 -0.64 4.86 -23.44
N ARG A 26 -0.79 6.17 -23.34
CA ARG A 26 0.00 7.05 -22.47
C ARG A 26 -0.92 7.78 -21.52
N GLY A 27 -0.34 8.35 -20.47
CA GLY A 27 -1.07 9.04 -19.43
C GLY A 27 -0.53 8.68 -18.06
N GLN A 28 -1.33 8.96 -17.04
CA GLN A 28 -0.99 8.66 -15.66
C GLN A 28 -2.14 7.92 -15.01
N LEU A 29 -1.78 6.95 -14.19
CA LEU A 29 -2.72 6.16 -13.40
C LEU A 29 -2.24 6.15 -11.95
N GLU A 30 -3.13 6.52 -11.06
CA GLU A 30 -3.01 6.33 -9.63
C GLU A 30 -3.81 5.09 -9.25
N MET A 31 -3.16 4.18 -8.55
CA MET A 31 -3.78 2.97 -8.00
C MET A 31 -3.77 3.08 -6.49
N ASN A 32 -4.96 2.98 -5.89
CA ASN A 32 -5.11 2.92 -4.44
C ASN A 32 -5.57 1.51 -4.05
N ILE A 33 -4.78 0.86 -3.21
CA ILE A 33 -5.09 -0.49 -2.71
C ILE A 33 -5.37 -0.37 -1.22
N SER A 34 -6.51 -0.92 -0.78
CA SER A 34 -6.91 -0.90 0.61
C SER A 34 -7.42 -2.29 1.02
N PHE A 35 -7.14 -2.67 2.26
CA PHE A 35 -7.52 -3.97 2.81
C PHE A 35 -8.20 -3.78 4.16
N VAL A 36 -9.24 -4.57 4.43
CA VAL A 36 -9.77 -4.73 5.78
C VAL A 36 -9.02 -5.89 6.42
N LEU A 37 -8.29 -5.60 7.49
CA LEU A 37 -7.53 -6.61 8.21
C LEU A 37 -8.47 -7.46 9.05
N PRO A 38 -8.35 -8.81 9.00
CA PRO A 38 -8.98 -9.66 9.98
C PRO A 38 -8.56 -9.26 11.41
N PRO A 39 -9.47 -9.29 12.42
CA PRO A 39 -9.19 -8.80 13.78
C PRO A 39 -7.92 -9.39 14.43
N VAL A 40 -7.58 -10.64 14.09
CA VAL A 40 -6.36 -11.30 14.58
C VAL A 40 -5.09 -10.57 14.11
N LEU A 41 -5.06 -10.05 12.88
CA LEU A 41 -3.90 -9.33 12.36
C LEU A 41 -3.76 -7.94 12.97
N GLU A 42 -4.85 -7.29 13.34
CA GLU A 42 -4.83 -5.98 14.01
C GLU A 42 -4.13 -6.05 15.38
N LEU A 43 -4.41 -7.10 16.16
CA LEU A 43 -3.76 -7.34 17.44
C LEU A 43 -2.24 -7.57 17.28
N VAL A 44 -1.86 -8.38 16.30
CA VAL A 44 -0.45 -8.68 16.01
C VAL A 44 0.29 -7.41 15.58
N LEU A 45 -0.27 -6.63 14.67
CA LEU A 45 0.36 -5.40 14.18
C LEU A 45 0.49 -4.34 15.26
N THR A 46 -0.49 -4.21 16.14
CA THR A 46 -0.41 -3.32 17.31
C THR A 46 0.77 -3.70 18.20
N SER A 47 0.91 -4.99 18.52
CA SER A 47 2.02 -5.50 19.34
C SER A 47 3.38 -5.27 18.69
N LEU A 48 3.47 -5.40 17.36
CA LEU A 48 4.68 -5.16 16.60
C LEU A 48 5.06 -3.67 16.60
N VAL A 49 4.08 -2.78 16.40
CA VAL A 49 4.29 -1.33 16.43
C VAL A 49 4.76 -0.89 17.81
N GLU A 50 4.17 -1.41 18.89
CA GLU A 50 4.60 -1.12 20.26
C GLU A 50 6.02 -1.62 20.53
N ASN A 51 6.35 -2.84 20.12
CA ASN A 51 7.69 -3.39 20.28
C ASN A 51 8.74 -2.58 19.49
N VAL A 52 8.42 -2.17 18.26
CA VAL A 52 9.28 -1.30 17.45
C VAL A 52 9.46 0.07 18.12
N LYS A 53 8.38 0.68 18.61
CA LYS A 53 8.46 1.95 19.35
C LYS A 53 9.37 1.84 20.57
N HIS A 54 9.19 0.80 21.39
CA HIS A 54 10.00 0.57 22.58
C HIS A 54 11.48 0.37 22.22
N LYS A 55 11.77 -0.43 21.18
CA LYS A 55 13.14 -0.66 20.71
C LYS A 55 13.81 0.62 20.18
N VAL A 56 13.09 1.42 19.39
CA VAL A 56 13.60 2.71 18.90
C VAL A 56 13.89 3.65 20.07
N HIS A 57 12.97 3.76 21.03
CA HIS A 57 13.14 4.62 22.20
C HIS A 57 14.35 4.17 23.05
N GLY A 58 14.48 2.88 23.33
CA GLY A 58 15.64 2.33 24.04
C GLY A 58 16.96 2.57 23.30
N SER A 59 16.98 2.50 21.97
CA SER A 59 18.19 2.78 21.18
C SER A 59 18.59 4.25 21.14
N LEU A 60 17.62 5.16 21.28
CA LEU A 60 17.86 6.61 21.33
C LEU A 60 18.30 7.08 22.73
N LEU A 61 17.87 6.38 23.79
CA LEU A 61 18.25 6.67 25.17
C LEU A 61 19.59 6.04 25.58
N ALA A 62 20.08 5.06 24.81
CA ALA A 62 21.39 4.41 25.02
C ALA A 62 22.56 5.15 24.33
N ARG A 63 22.34 6.39 23.88
CA ARG A 63 23.31 7.23 23.15
C ARG A 63 23.76 8.43 23.96
#